data_AF-X1FJS2-F1
#
_entry.id   AF-X1FJS2-F1
#
_cell.length_a   1.000
_cell.length_b   1.000
_cell.length_c   1.000
_cell.angle_alpha   90.00
_cell.angle_beta   90.00
_cell.angle_gamma   90.00
#
_symmetry.space_group_name_H-M   'P 1'
#
loop_
_entity.id
_entity.type
_entity.pdbx_description
1 polymer ?
#
loop_
_entity_poly.entity_id
_entity_poly.type
_entity_poly.pdbx_seq_one_letter_code
_entity_poly.pdbx_strand_id
1 'polypeptide(L)'
;MSETPIRAPNRSMLIRVIGTLIALSLLLYLLSQQGWEQIRDALQQISLWRIALAFGLITVSRFAVAARWHVLLRSSGLSIPYRSTLKITYAGLFASNFLPTTIGGDVVR
;
A
#
# COMPACT_ATOMS: atom_id res chain seq x y z
N MET A 1 -7.71 -44.85 16.37
CA MET A 1 -8.02 -44.34 15.01
C MET A 1 -8.97 -43.15 15.19
N SER A 2 -8.44 -41.93 15.33
CA SER A 2 -9.27 -40.74 15.54
C SER A 2 -9.63 -40.14 14.19
N GLU A 3 -10.89 -40.25 13.80
CA GLU A 3 -11.40 -39.66 12.56
C GLU A 3 -11.34 -38.13 12.67
N THR A 4 -10.53 -37.50 11.82
CA THR A 4 -10.52 -36.05 11.66
C THR A 4 -11.76 -35.63 10.87
N PRO A 5 -12.66 -34.79 11.41
CA PRO A 5 -13.83 -34.33 10.68
C PRO A 5 -13.38 -33.41 9.53
N ILE A 6 -13.71 -33.78 8.29
CA ILE A 6 -13.52 -32.91 7.13
C ILE A 6 -14.49 -31.74 7.26
N ARG A 7 -13.96 -30.61 7.73
CA ARG A 7 -14.70 -29.36 7.91
C ARG A 7 -15.18 -28.87 6.54
N ALA A 8 -16.49 -28.83 6.33
CA ALA A 8 -17.10 -28.28 5.12
C ALA A 8 -16.52 -26.88 4.81
N PRO A 9 -16.24 -26.57 3.54
CA PRO A 9 -15.62 -25.30 3.17
C PRO A 9 -16.51 -24.14 3.61
N ASN A 10 -15.92 -23.22 4.36
CA ASN A 10 -16.61 -22.04 4.89
C ASN A 10 -17.14 -21.21 3.70
N ARG A 11 -18.47 -21.10 3.54
CA ARG A 11 -19.11 -20.42 2.41
C ARG A 11 -18.56 -19.01 2.16
N SER A 12 -18.11 -18.33 3.22
CA SER A 12 -17.45 -17.02 3.15
C SER A 12 -16.10 -17.05 2.43
N MET A 13 -15.32 -18.12 2.57
CA MET A 13 -14.04 -18.31 1.88
C MET A 13 -14.26 -18.59 0.39
N LEU A 14 -15.27 -19.38 0.04
CA LEU A 14 -15.63 -19.67 -1.34
C LEU A 14 -16.06 -18.39 -2.08
N ILE A 15 -16.92 -17.57 -1.47
CA ILE A 15 -17.35 -16.28 -2.04
C ILE A 15 -16.15 -15.34 -2.26
N ARG A 16 -15.21 -15.26 -1.31
CA ARG A 16 -13.99 -14.46 -1.47
C ARG A 16 -13.13 -14.95 -2.64
N VAL A 17 -12.90 -16.26 -2.74
CA VAL A 17 -12.08 -16.84 -3.81
C VAL A 17 -12.72 -16.58 -5.17
N ILE A 18 -14.02 -16.81 -5.31
CA ILE A 18 -14.75 -16.56 -6.55
C ILE A 18 -14.71 -15.06 -6.90
N GLY A 19 -14.95 -14.17 -5.92
CA GLY A 19 -14.87 -12.74 -6.12
C GLY A 19 -13.48 -12.28 -6.59
N THR A 20 -12.41 -12.80 -5.97
CA THR A 20 -11.03 -12.54 -6.39
C THR A 20 -10.76 -13.04 -7.81
N LEU A 21 -11.21 -14.25 -8.16
CA LEU A 21 -11.04 -14.82 -9.50
C LEU A 21 -11.77 -14.00 -10.56
N ILE A 22 -13.00 -13.54 -10.29
CA ILE A 22 -13.76 -12.67 -11.19
C ILE A 22 -13.03 -11.33 -11.36
N ALA A 23 -12.60 -10.71 -10.26
CA ALA A 23 -11.87 -9.45 -10.32
C ALA A 23 -10.56 -9.57 -11.13
N LEU A 24 -9.80 -10.66 -10.92
CA LEU A 24 -8.58 -10.92 -11.68
C LEU A 24 -8.88 -11.14 -13.17
N SER A 25 -9.92 -11.93 -13.47
CA SER A 25 -10.30 -12.24 -14.85
C SER A 25 -10.75 -10.98 -15.59
N LEU A 26 -11.52 -10.12 -14.93
CA LEU A 26 -11.96 -8.85 -15.49
C LEU A 26 -10.78 -7.90 -15.71
N LEU A 27 -9.83 -7.84 -14.76
CA LEU A 27 -8.61 -7.04 -14.91
C LEU A 27 -7.78 -7.50 -16.11
N LEU A 28 -7.56 -8.81 -16.25
CA LEU A 28 -6.82 -9.39 -17.37
C LEU A 28 -7.54 -9.16 -18.71
N TYR A 29 -8.87 -9.25 -18.72
CA TYR A 29 -9.69 -8.94 -19.88
C TYR A 29 -9.59 -7.46 -20.28
N LEU A 30 -9.61 -6.54 -19.31
CA LEU A 30 -9.48 -5.12 -19.58
C LEU A 30 -8.09 -4.79 -20.15
N LEU A 31 -7.05 -5.39 -19.58
CA LEU A 31 -5.66 -5.25 -20.04
C LEU A 31 -5.46 -5.81 -21.45
N SER A 32 -6.10 -6.94 -21.78
CA SER A 32 -6.03 -7.50 -23.13
C SER A 32 -6.82 -6.68 -24.14
N GLN A 33 -7.96 -6.09 -23.72
CA GLN A 33 -8.81 -5.28 -24.58
C GLN A 33 -8.21 -3.89 -24.87
N GLN A 34 -7.59 -3.23 -23.89
CA GLN A 34 -6.94 -1.93 -24.10
C GLN A 34 -5.67 -2.02 -24.95
N GLY A 35 -5.09 -3.19 -25.16
CA GLY A 35 -3.93 -3.35 -26.02
C GLY A 35 -2.67 -2.72 -25.41
N TRP A 36 -1.60 -3.51 -25.34
CA TRP A 36 -0.31 -3.05 -24.83
C TRP A 36 0.23 -1.80 -25.56
N GLU A 37 -0.19 -1.58 -26.80
CA GLU A 37 0.12 -0.39 -27.61
C GLU A 37 -0.44 0.91 -26.99
N GLN A 38 -1.72 0.95 -26.62
CA GLN A 38 -2.33 2.19 -26.07
C GLN A 38 -1.75 2.54 -24.71
N ILE A 39 -1.37 1.54 -23.91
CA ILE A 39 -0.67 1.74 -22.63
C ILE A 39 0.73 2.30 -22.87
N ARG A 40 1.47 1.79 -23.88
CA ARG A 40 2.80 2.30 -24.26
C ARG A 40 2.73 3.72 -24.80
N ASP A 41 1.78 4.02 -25.67
CA ASP A 41 1.57 5.37 -26.20
C ASP A 41 1.21 6.35 -25.10
N ALA A 42 0.31 5.95 -24.18
CA ALA A 42 -0.02 6.76 -23.02
C ALA A 42 1.21 7.01 -22.13
N LEU A 43 2.05 5.99 -21.89
CA LEU A 43 3.29 6.12 -21.13
C LEU A 43 4.30 7.06 -21.81
N GLN A 44 4.43 6.99 -23.15
CA GLN A 44 5.31 7.88 -23.92
C GLN A 44 4.80 9.33 -23.97
N GLN A 45 3.49 9.54 -23.92
CA GLN A 45 2.89 10.88 -23.82
C GLN A 45 3.12 11.53 -22.45
N ILE A 46 3.44 10.76 -21.41
CA ILE A 46 3.78 11.31 -20.10
C ILE A 46 5.18 11.92 -20.17
N SER A 47 5.22 13.24 -20.31
CA SER A 47 6.45 14.01 -20.18
C SER A 47 7.15 13.73 -18.85
N LEU A 48 8.45 13.43 -18.88
CA LEU A 48 9.28 13.14 -17.71
C LEU A 48 9.16 14.22 -16.60
N TRP A 49 9.00 15.48 -17.01
CA TRP A 49 8.81 16.61 -16.08
C TRP A 49 7.56 16.48 -15.20
N ARG A 50 6.44 15.98 -15.75
CA ARG A 50 5.20 15.75 -14.97
C ARG A 50 5.42 14.67 -13.91
N ILE A 51 6.17 13.62 -14.24
CA ILE A 51 6.53 12.57 -13.28
C ILE A 51 7.41 13.15 -12.18
N ALA A 52 8.44 13.92 -12.54
CA ALA A 52 9.32 14.57 -11.58
C ALA A 52 8.55 15.53 -10.65
N LEU A 53 7.62 16.32 -11.20
CA LEU A 53 6.78 17.22 -10.42
C LEU A 53 5.86 16.47 -9.47
N ALA A 54 5.17 15.42 -9.95
CA ALA A 54 4.30 14.59 -9.13
C ALA A 54 5.09 13.91 -7.99
N PHE A 55 6.27 13.37 -8.30
CA PHE A 55 7.17 12.77 -7.32
C PHE A 55 7.64 13.79 -6.28
N GLY A 56 8.01 15.00 -6.72
CA GLY A 56 8.39 16.10 -5.83
C GLY A 56 7.25 16.51 -4.90
N LEU A 57 6.05 16.71 -5.44
CA LEU A 57 4.84 17.07 -4.66
C LEU A 57 4.51 16.01 -3.61
N ILE A 58 4.53 14.72 -3.99
CA ILE A 58 4.31 13.61 -3.06
C ILE A 58 5.39 13.62 -1.97
N THR A 59 6.64 13.82 -2.34
CA THR A 59 7.76 13.82 -1.39
C THR A 59 7.62 14.95 -0.37
N VAL A 60 7.33 16.18 -0.82
CA VAL A 60 7.07 17.33 0.05
C VAL A 60 5.88 17.07 0.97
N SER A 61 4.80 16.49 0.45
CA SER A 61 3.63 16.10 1.24
C SER A 61 4.00 15.13 2.36
N ARG A 62 4.83 14.11 2.09
CA ARG A 62 5.31 13.15 3.10
C ARG A 62 6.18 13.82 4.17
N PHE A 63 7.08 14.74 3.78
CA PHE A 63 7.87 15.52 4.74
C PHE A 63 7.00 16.41 5.62
N ALA A 64 5.96 17.05 5.06
CA ALA A 64 5.02 17.87 5.82
C ALA A 64 4.24 17.05 6.86
N VAL A 65 3.81 15.84 6.51
CA VAL A 65 3.17 14.91 7.44
C VAL A 65 4.14 14.48 8.55
N ALA A 66 5.39 14.15 8.22
CA ALA A 66 6.41 13.81 9.22
C ALA A 66 6.71 14.99 10.15
N ALA A 67 6.76 16.23 9.63
CA ALA A 67 6.92 17.45 10.41
C ALA A 67 5.73 17.70 11.35
N ARG A 68 4.49 17.48 10.88
CA ARG A 68 3.30 17.53 11.72
C ARG A 68 3.41 16.58 12.91
N TRP A 69 3.81 15.32 12.67
CA TRP A 69 4.02 14.35 13.75
C TRP A 69 5.17 14.74 14.68
N HIS A 70 6.22 15.37 14.15
CA HIS A 70 7.34 15.85 14.95
C HIS A 70 6.92 16.96 15.91
N VAL A 71 6.12 17.92 15.44
CA VAL A 71 5.56 18.98 16.29
C VAL A 71 4.67 18.39 17.38
N LEU A 72 3.82 17.41 17.05
CA LEU A 72 2.99 16.72 18.03
C LEU A 72 3.83 16.01 19.11
N LEU A 73 4.84 15.23 18.72
CA LEU A 73 5.72 14.54 19.68
C LEU A 73 6.47 15.51 20.58
N ARG A 74 6.95 16.64 20.02
CA ARG A 74 7.62 17.68 20.80
C ARG A 74 6.66 18.35 21.78
N SER A 75 5.41 18.57 21.39
CA SER A 75 4.37 19.13 22.27
C SER A 75 4.00 18.19 23.43
N SER A 76 4.16 16.88 23.24
CA SER A 76 3.98 15.86 24.28
C SER A 76 5.18 15.74 25.24
N GLY A 77 6.17 16.63 25.16
CA GLY A 77 7.33 16.66 26.05
C GLY A 77 8.49 15.75 25.64
N LEU A 78 8.39 15.03 24.52
CA LEU A 78 9.44 14.16 24.02
C LEU A 78 10.38 14.94 23.08
N SER A 79 11.62 15.18 23.52
CA SER A 79 12.67 15.86 22.74
C SER A 79 13.38 14.90 21.78
N ILE A 80 12.64 14.33 20.84
CA ILE A 80 13.19 13.40 19.84
C ILE A 80 13.72 14.18 18.63
N PRO A 81 14.89 13.85 18.04
CA PRO A 81 15.37 14.52 16.83
C PRO A 81 14.47 14.26 15.62
N TYR A 82 14.36 15.24 14.72
CA TYR A 82 13.50 15.18 13.51
C TYR A 82 13.77 13.93 12.66
N ARG A 83 15.04 13.51 12.55
CA ARG A 83 15.44 12.28 11.83
C ARG A 83 14.78 11.01 12.38
N SER A 84 14.61 10.92 13.70
CA SER A 84 13.97 9.76 14.33
C SER A 84 12.46 9.77 14.09
N THR A 85 11.81 10.95 14.14
CA THR A 85 10.40 11.05 13.75
C THR A 85 10.19 10.66 12.29
N LEU A 86 11.06 11.13 11.40
CA LEU A 86 11.06 10.72 9.99
C LEU A 86 11.18 9.21 9.83
N LYS A 87 12.15 8.57 10.50
CA LYS A 87 12.30 7.11 10.48
C LYS A 87 11.03 6.40 10.94
N ILE A 88 10.42 6.83 12.04
CA ILE A 88 9.18 6.23 12.57
C ILE A 88 8.02 6.42 11.59
N THR A 89 7.83 7.63 11.05
CA THR A 89 6.76 7.92 10.09
C THR A 89 6.92 7.10 8.80
N TYR A 90 8.13 7.00 8.26
CA TYR A 90 8.40 6.20 7.06
C TYR A 90 8.35 4.70 7.33
N ALA A 91 8.78 4.23 8.51
CA ALA A 91 8.62 2.83 8.90
C ALA A 91 7.13 2.45 9.02
N GLY A 92 6.31 3.31 9.61
CA GLY A 92 4.85 3.13 9.65
C GLY A 92 4.22 3.15 8.25
N LEU A 93 4.67 4.05 7.37
CA LEU A 93 4.22 4.08 5.98
C LEU A 93 4.61 2.81 5.23
N PHE A 94 5.83 2.31 5.44
CA PHE A 94 6.29 1.06 4.87
C PHE A 94 5.45 -0.11 5.38
N ALA A 95 5.26 -0.21 6.69
CA ALA A 95 4.42 -1.24 7.30
C ALA A 95 3.00 -1.23 6.73
N SER A 96 2.41 -0.04 6.55
CA SER A 96 1.04 0.09 6.01
C SER A 96 0.90 -0.29 4.53
N ASN A 97 1.95 -0.13 3.71
CA ASN A 97 1.84 -0.33 2.26
C ASN A 97 2.46 -1.66 1.79
N PHE A 98 3.48 -2.16 2.50
CA PHE A 98 4.24 -3.33 2.08
C PHE A 98 4.03 -4.54 2.98
N LEU A 99 3.60 -4.36 4.24
CA LEU A 99 3.29 -5.51 5.09
C LEU A 99 1.82 -5.89 4.90
N PRO A 100 1.52 -7.18 4.64
CA PRO A 100 0.16 -7.66 4.77
C PRO A 100 -0.31 -7.40 6.20
N THR A 101 -1.59 -7.07 6.36
CA THR A 101 -2.19 -6.66 7.65
C THR A 101 -1.93 -7.65 8.80
N THR A 102 -1.60 -8.91 8.49
CA THR A 102 -1.18 -9.95 9.43
C THR A 102 0.23 -9.76 10.01
N ILE A 103 1.18 -9.21 9.26
CA ILE A 103 2.57 -9.00 9.69
C ILE A 103 2.80 -7.56 10.18
N GLY A 104 2.10 -6.58 9.57
CA GLY A 104 2.28 -5.17 9.90
C GLY A 104 1.78 -4.74 11.29
N GLY A 105 0.85 -5.51 11.89
CA GLY A 105 0.30 -5.19 13.21
C GLY A 105 1.19 -5.58 14.39
N ASP A 106 2.01 -6.64 14.24
CA ASP A 106 2.75 -7.25 15.36
C ASP A 106 4.19 -6.73 15.48
N VAL A 107 4.73 -6.08 14.44
CA VAL A 107 6.09 -5.54 14.40
C VAL A 107 6.20 -4.12 15.01
N VAL A 108 5.08 -3.41 15.20
CA VAL A 108 5.05 -1.99 15.60
C VAL A 108 4.64 -1.80 17.07
N ARG A 109 4.99 -2.74 17.95
CA ARG A 109 4.84 -2.60 19.41
C ARG A 109 6.17 -2.30 20.08
#